data_AF-A0AA46ZGK9-F1
#
_entry.id   AF-A0AA46ZGK9-F1
#
_cell.length_a   1.000
_cell.length_b   1.000
_cell.length_c   1.000
_cell.angle_alpha   90.00
_cell.angle_beta   90.00
_cell.angle_gamma   90.00
#
_symmetry.space_group_name_H-M   'P 1'
#
loop_
_entity.id
_entity.type
_entity.pdbx_description
1 polymer ?
#
loop_
_entity_poly.entity_id
_entity_poly.type
_entity_poly.pdbx_seq_one_letter_code
_entity_poly.pdbx_strand_id
1 'polypeptide(L)' 'MIDPEWIKSTYSNGSGGDCLEWARGHAVATGLVPVRDSKDTSLPGFTVSGSAWSTFVGSLKAQG' A
#
# COMPACT_ATOMS: atom_id res chain seq x y z
N MET A 1 2.34 18.91 8.77
CA MET A 1 1.53 17.79 8.26
C MET A 1 2.51 16.75 7.75
N ILE A 2 2.31 15.46 8.02
CA ILE A 2 3.15 14.44 7.38
C ILE A 2 2.56 14.25 5.99
N ASP A 3 3.21 14.85 4.98
CA ASP A 3 2.86 14.59 3.59
C ASP A 3 3.11 13.10 3.30
N PRO A 4 2.11 12.36 2.78
CA PRO A 4 2.28 10.95 2.50
C PRO A 4 3.26 10.78 1.33
N GLU A 5 4.47 10.33 1.64
CA GLU A 5 5.41 9.84 0.63
C GLU A 5 4.87 8.51 0.08
N TRP A 6 4.26 8.55 -1.10
CA TRP A 6 3.69 7.39 -1.77
C TRP A 6 4.77 6.58 -2.51
N ILE A 7 4.82 5.28 -2.23
CA ILE A 7 5.78 4.34 -2.81
C ILE A 7 5.03 3.38 -3.71
N LYS A 8 5.45 3.29 -4.98
CA LYS A 8 4.86 2.43 -6.01
C LYS A 8 5.42 1.00 -5.92
N SER A 9 4.58 0.00 -6.22
CA SER A 9 4.97 -1.42 -6.21
C SER A 9 5.96 -1.79 -7.33
N THR A 10 6.94 -2.65 -7.03
CA THR A 10 7.98 -3.09 -7.98
C THR A 10 7.67 -4.40 -8.73
N TYR A 11 6.59 -5.10 -8.39
CA TYR A 11 6.19 -6.38 -9.03
C TYR A 11 5.38 -6.20 -10.33
N SER A 12 5.39 -5.00 -10.90
CA SER A 12 4.62 -4.59 -12.08
C SER A 12 5.37 -4.82 -13.39
N ASN A 13 5.64 -6.07 -13.77
CA ASN A 13 6.25 -6.36 -15.07
C ASN A 13 5.33 -7.17 -16.00
N GLY A 14 4.88 -6.51 -17.08
CA GLY A 14 4.17 -7.09 -18.22
C GLY A 14 2.93 -6.30 -18.66
N SER A 15 3.12 -5.19 -19.38
CA SER A 15 2.08 -4.42 -20.09
C SER A 15 1.12 -3.51 -19.31
N GLY A 16 1.55 -2.77 -18.28
CA GLY A 16 0.74 -1.61 -17.87
C GLY A 16 0.92 -1.01 -16.48
N GLY A 17 2.13 -0.56 -16.14
CA GLY A 17 2.37 0.45 -15.10
C GLY A 17 2.02 0.05 -13.66
N ASP A 18 2.54 0.82 -12.72
CA ASP A 18 2.29 0.68 -11.28
C ASP A 18 0.77 0.60 -11.02
N CYS A 19 0.29 -0.45 -10.33
CA CYS A 19 -1.15 -0.61 -10.02
C CYS A 19 -1.52 -0.14 -8.60
N LEU A 20 -0.56 -0.12 -7.67
CA LEU A 20 -0.82 0.24 -6.28
C LEU A 20 0.37 1.02 -5.72
N GLU A 21 0.05 2.00 -4.87
CA GLU A 21 1.00 2.72 -4.05
C GLU A 21 0.53 2.82 -2.59
N TRP A 22 1.48 2.92 -1.67
CA TRP A 22 1.22 3.02 -0.23
C TRP A 22 2.10 4.09 0.42
N ALA A 23 1.64 4.70 1.51
CA ALA A 23 2.40 5.75 2.20
C ALA A 23 3.13 5.21 3.43
N ARG A 24 4.42 4.86 3.27
CA ARG A 24 5.23 4.26 4.33
C ARG A 24 5.42 5.17 5.54
N GLY A 25 5.70 6.46 5.32
CA GLY A 25 5.89 7.43 6.40
C GLY A 25 4.63 7.58 7.26
N HIS A 26 3.46 7.57 6.63
CA HIS A 26 2.17 7.60 7.32
C HIS A 26 1.95 6.33 8.14
N ALA A 27 2.27 5.15 7.58
CA ALA A 27 2.16 3.88 8.28
C ALA A 27 3.04 3.79 9.53
N VAL A 28 4.29 4.27 9.44
CA VAL A 28 5.19 4.30 10.59
C VAL A 28 4.69 5.27 11.66
N ALA A 29 4.20 6.45 11.27
CA ALA A 29 3.79 7.48 12.22
C ALA A 29 2.45 7.20 12.92
N THR A 30 1.52 6.52 12.24
CA THR A 30 0.13 6.37 12.71
C THR A 30 -0.29 4.93 12.98
N GLY A 31 0.48 3.95 12.51
CA GLY A 31 0.06 2.55 12.51
C GLY A 31 -1.06 2.24 11.52
N LEU A 32 -1.40 3.17 10.62
CA LEU A 32 -2.40 2.99 9.56
C LEU A 32 -1.71 2.88 8.20
N VAL A 33 -2.08 1.88 7.41
CA VAL A 33 -1.50 1.60 6.10
C VAL A 33 -2.46 2.10 5.02
N PRO A 34 -2.28 3.33 4.49
CA PRO A 34 -3.04 3.80 3.36
C PRO A 34 -2.51 3.17 2.07
N VAL A 35 -3.43 2.71 1.23
CA VAL A 35 -3.15 2.11 -0.07
C VAL A 35 -4.11 2.71 -1.09
N ARG A 36 -3.61 3.05 -2.28
CA ARG A 36 -4.45 3.52 -3.38
C ARG A 36 -3.99 2.96 -4.72
N ASP A 37 -4.88 3.06 -5.69
CA ASP A 37 -4.57 2.77 -7.08
C ASP A 37 -3.71 3.91 -7.64
N SER A 38 -2.55 3.58 -8.18
CA SER A 38 -1.63 4.58 -8.75
C SER A 38 -2.02 5.03 -10.17
N LYS A 39 -2.96 4.34 -10.83
CA LYS A 39 -3.48 4.70 -12.16
C LYS A 39 -4.60 5.71 -12.07
N ASP A 40 -5.40 5.66 -11.00
CA ASP A 40 -6.46 6.62 -10.75
C ASP A 40 -6.43 7.13 -9.30
N THR A 41 -5.61 8.16 -9.08
CA THR A 41 -5.51 8.84 -7.79
C THR A 41 -6.72 9.73 -7.47
N SER A 42 -7.67 9.89 -8.40
CA SER A 42 -8.94 10.57 -8.13
C SER A 42 -9.91 9.69 -7.33
N LEU A 43 -9.73 8.36 -7.40
CA LEU A 43 -10.48 7.43 -6.59
C LEU A 43 -9.99 7.44 -5.14
N PRO A 44 -10.91 7.32 -4.17
CA PRO A 44 -10.52 7.17 -2.77
C PRO A 44 -9.75 5.87 -2.58
N GLY A 45 -8.53 5.97 -2.05
CA GLY A 45 -7.82 4.82 -1.51
C GLY A 45 -8.52 4.24 -0.27
N PHE A 46 -7.96 3.17 0.26
CA PHE A 46 -8.42 2.58 1.52
C PHE A 46 -7.29 2.58 2.54
N THR A 47 -7.66 2.46 3.82
CA THR A 47 -6.72 2.42 4.93
C THR A 47 -7.03 1.23 5.80
N VAL A 48 -6.00 0.47 6.17
CA VAL A 48 -6.11 -0.65 7.11
C VAL A 48 -5.20 -0.45 8.30
N SER A 49 -5.47 -1.12 9.42
CA SER A 49 -4.53 -1.11 10.53
C SER A 49 -3.24 -1.87 10.16
N GLY A 50 -2.13 -1.45 10.75
CA GLY A 50 -0.85 -2.15 10.60
C GLY A 50 -0.92 -3.61 11.04
N SER A 51 -1.71 -3.93 12.07
CA SER A 51 -1.92 -5.31 12.51
C SER A 51 -2.63 -6.16 11.46
N ALA A 52 -3.72 -5.65 10.87
CA ALA A 52 -4.45 -6.35 9.81
C ALA A 52 -3.57 -6.55 8.57
N TRP A 53 -2.78 -5.52 8.20
CA TRP A 53 -1.81 -5.61 7.11
C TRP A 53 -0.75 -6.68 7.36
N SER A 54 -0.17 -6.72 8.57
CA SER A 54 0.80 -7.75 8.95
C SER A 54 0.23 -9.16 8.93
N THR A 55 -1.00 -9.35 9.43
CA THR A 55 -1.71 -10.64 9.36
C THR A 55 -1.93 -11.07 7.91
N PHE A 56 -2.42 -10.17 7.06
CA PHE A 56 -2.64 -10.44 5.64
C PHE A 56 -1.34 -10.88 4.94
N VAL A 57 -0.27 -10.10 5.06
CA VAL A 57 1.03 -10.43 4.44
C VAL A 57 1.60 -11.73 5.00
N GLY A 58 1.47 -11.96 6.31
CA GLY A 58 1.86 -13.22 6.96
C GLY A 58 1.13 -14.43 6.37
N SER A 59 -0.18 -14.29 6.12
CA SER A 59 -0.99 -15.36 5.51
C SER A 59 -0.58 -15.68 4.08
N LEU A 60 -0.14 -14.70 3.29
CA LEU A 60 0.34 -14.90 1.92
C LEU A 60 1.69 -15.61 1.90
N LYS A 61 2.59 -15.25 2.82
CA LYS A 61 3.91 -15.89 2.95
C LYS A 61 3.82 -17.36 3.37
N ALA A 62 2.80 -17.71 4.16
CA ALA A 62 2.57 -19.09 4.60
C ALA A 62 1.94 -19.99 3.52
N GLN A 63 1.45 -19.41 2.41
CA GLN A 63 0.86 -20.14 1.28
C GLN A 63 1.86 -20.45 0.15
N GLY A 64 3.14 -20.08 0.33
CA GLY A 64 4.24 -20.44 -0.58
C GLY A 64 5.09 -21.56 0.01
#